data_AF-A0A8H5YKG5-F1
#
_entry.id   AF-A0A8H5YKG5-F1
#
_cell.length_a   1.000
_cell.length_b   1.000
_cell.length_c   1.000
_cell.angle_alpha   90.00
_cell.angle_beta   90.00
_cell.angle_gamma   90.00
#
_symmetry.space_group_name_H-M   'P 1'
#
loop_
_entity.id
_entity.type
_entity.pdbx_description
1 polymer ?
#
loop_
_entity_poly.entity_id
_entity_poly.type
_entity_poly.pdbx_seq_one_letter_code
_entity_poly.pdbx_strand_id
1 'polypeptide(L)'
;MEVHLQAVSRIAAVARQLFNRGEPYRVFHGSTNCTRPRPSVQSNKIDISQLCNVLEIDTNSRKVLVEPNVPMDKLVAATLKHGLIPPVVMEFPGITVEGGFASTGGESSSFKYGFFDRTVSSVEMVLADGQVVTASKERNADLFYGVPGALGTLGLVTMVEIDLIEAKKFVKTTYHSRPTVKQTVEVVQKESSNQSNDYVDGIMFSKDHGAAITGEMTDETPIRAQTFSHATDPWFYLHVQDITRLIPSKITEFIPLAEYLFRYDRGGFWV
;
A
#
# COMPACT_ATOMS: atom_id res chain seq x y z
N MET A 1 1.23 -11.06 20.14
CA MET A 1 -0.08 -11.74 20.18
C MET A 1 -0.92 -11.45 21.43
N GLU A 2 -0.43 -11.63 22.66
CA GLU A 2 -1.28 -11.40 23.85
C GLU A 2 -1.86 -9.98 23.96
N VAL A 3 -1.02 -8.95 23.75
CA VAL A 3 -1.43 -7.53 23.77
C VAL A 3 -2.53 -7.25 22.74
N HIS A 4 -2.40 -7.84 21.55
CA HIS A 4 -3.37 -7.72 20.47
C HIS A 4 -4.73 -8.30 20.90
N LEU A 5 -4.76 -9.54 21.41
CA LEU A 5 -5.99 -10.19 21.87
C LEU A 5 -6.70 -9.39 22.97
N GLN A 6 -5.94 -8.82 23.91
CA GLN A 6 -6.51 -7.95 24.96
C GLN A 6 -7.12 -6.67 24.37
N ALA A 7 -6.46 -6.04 23.38
CA ALA A 7 -6.98 -4.86 22.70
C ALA A 7 -8.28 -5.18 21.92
N VAL A 8 -8.29 -6.27 21.16
CA VAL A 8 -9.46 -6.74 20.40
C VAL A 8 -10.63 -7.04 21.33
N SER A 9 -10.38 -7.70 22.47
CA SER A 9 -11.42 -7.98 23.47
C SER A 9 -12.07 -6.69 24.01
N ARG A 10 -11.28 -5.65 24.30
CA ARG A 10 -11.80 -4.34 24.72
C ARG A 10 -12.62 -3.68 23.61
N ILE A 11 -12.12 -3.69 22.37
CA ILE A 11 -12.81 -3.12 21.21
C ILE A 11 -14.16 -3.82 20.99
N ALA A 12 -14.18 -5.15 21.03
CA ALA A 12 -15.38 -5.97 20.90
C ALA A 12 -16.41 -5.71 22.00
N ALA A 13 -15.97 -5.55 23.26
CA ALA A 13 -16.85 -5.20 24.37
C ALA A 13 -17.53 -3.83 24.17
N VAL A 14 -16.77 -2.82 23.73
CA VAL A 14 -17.30 -1.47 23.45
C VAL A 14 -18.28 -1.49 22.27
N ALA A 15 -17.93 -2.19 21.18
CA ALA A 15 -18.82 -2.36 20.02
C ALA A 15 -20.16 -2.99 20.44
N ARG A 16 -20.10 -4.08 21.21
CA ARG A 16 -21.30 -4.76 21.74
C ARG A 16 -22.16 -3.85 22.63
N GLN A 17 -21.53 -3.05 23.49
CA GLN A 17 -22.26 -2.11 24.35
C GLN A 17 -23.01 -1.05 23.53
N LEU A 18 -22.41 -0.55 22.45
CA LEU A 18 -23.03 0.44 21.56
C LEU A 18 -24.17 -0.21 20.75
N PHE A 19 -23.95 -1.42 20.25
CA PHE A 19 -24.95 -2.20 19.53
C PHE A 19 -26.20 -2.48 20.39
N ASN A 20 -26.02 -2.94 21.63
CA ASN A 20 -27.13 -3.20 22.55
C ASN A 20 -27.96 -1.93 22.86
N ARG A 21 -27.36 -0.74 22.74
CA ARG A 21 -28.03 0.55 22.92
C ARG A 21 -28.60 1.12 21.62
N GLY A 22 -28.34 0.51 20.48
CA GLY A 22 -28.71 1.04 19.17
C GLY A 22 -28.02 2.37 18.82
N GLU A 23 -26.86 2.64 19.43
CA GLU A 23 -26.15 3.90 19.27
C GLU A 23 -25.09 3.81 18.15
N PRO A 24 -25.08 4.75 17.18
CA PRO A 24 -24.06 4.78 16.14
C PRO A 24 -22.70 5.20 16.74
N TYR A 25 -21.62 4.75 16.11
CA TYR A 25 -20.25 5.13 16.46
C TYR A 25 -19.41 5.45 15.23
N ARG A 26 -18.28 6.12 15.47
CA ARG A 26 -17.20 6.31 14.50
C ARG A 26 -15.95 5.60 14.96
N VAL A 27 -15.12 5.19 14.00
CA VAL A 27 -13.81 4.60 14.27
C VAL A 27 -12.76 5.72 14.33
N PHE A 28 -11.91 5.68 15.34
CA PHE A 28 -10.75 6.53 15.44
C PHE A 28 -9.48 5.70 15.20
N HIS A 29 -8.85 5.93 14.04
CA HIS A 29 -7.66 5.20 13.58
C HIS A 29 -6.34 5.84 14.06
N GLY A 30 -6.37 7.01 14.70
CA GLY A 30 -5.18 7.76 15.11
C GLY A 30 -4.62 8.68 14.02
N SER A 31 -4.44 8.17 12.80
CA SER A 31 -3.94 8.92 11.64
C SER A 31 -4.88 8.84 10.43
N THR A 32 -4.89 9.88 9.60
CA THR A 32 -5.61 9.86 8.31
C THR A 32 -4.97 10.84 7.33
N ASN A 33 -4.83 10.40 6.08
CA ASN A 33 -4.45 11.27 4.94
C ASN A 33 -5.69 11.87 4.26
N CYS A 34 -6.88 11.71 4.84
CA CYS A 34 -8.11 12.28 4.30
C CYS A 34 -8.19 13.78 4.58
N THR A 35 -8.37 14.58 3.53
CA THR A 35 -8.57 16.04 3.61
C THR A 35 -10.01 16.43 3.94
N ARG A 36 -10.92 15.45 4.08
CA ARG A 36 -12.32 15.71 4.39
C ARG A 36 -12.47 16.30 5.79
N PRO A 37 -13.17 17.44 5.96
CA PRO A 37 -13.43 18.01 7.27
C PRO A 37 -14.14 16.99 8.17
N ARG A 38 -13.64 16.84 9.39
CA ARG A 38 -14.27 15.98 10.40
C ARG A 38 -15.42 16.76 11.04
N PRO A 39 -16.67 16.26 11.00
CA PRO A 39 -17.77 16.91 11.68
C PRO A 39 -17.48 16.98 13.19
N SER A 40 -17.75 18.13 13.80
CA SER A 40 -17.48 18.45 15.22
C SER A 40 -18.38 17.71 16.22
N VAL A 41 -19.26 16.84 15.75
CA VAL A 41 -20.27 16.18 16.59
C VAL A 41 -19.59 15.22 17.57
N GLN A 42 -19.91 15.39 18.87
CA GLN A 42 -19.70 14.38 19.92
C GLN A 42 -20.48 13.11 19.54
N SER A 43 -19.87 12.29 18.70
CA SER A 43 -20.33 10.94 18.39
C SER A 43 -19.53 9.96 19.22
N ASN A 44 -20.16 8.84 19.60
CA ASN A 44 -19.45 7.71 20.20
C ASN A 44 -18.26 7.34 19.30
N LYS A 45 -17.09 7.11 19.88
CA LYS A 45 -15.88 6.74 19.16
C LYS A 45 -15.34 5.43 19.70
N ILE A 46 -14.98 4.54 18.79
CA ILE A 46 -14.17 3.36 19.10
C ILE A 46 -12.75 3.67 18.65
N ASP A 47 -11.84 3.74 19.62
CA ASP A 47 -10.44 4.01 19.37
C ASP A 47 -9.70 2.70 19.10
N ILE A 48 -9.18 2.56 17.87
CA ILE A 48 -8.36 1.43 17.45
C ILE A 48 -6.92 1.85 17.17
N SER A 49 -6.53 3.09 17.44
CA SER A 49 -5.21 3.66 17.09
C SER A 49 -4.03 2.90 17.71
N GLN A 50 -4.27 2.16 18.81
CA GLN A 50 -3.29 1.28 19.45
C GLN A 50 -2.94 0.03 18.62
N LEU A 51 -3.77 -0.34 17.64
CA LEU A 51 -3.55 -1.48 16.75
C LEU A 51 -2.60 -1.07 15.61
N CYS A 52 -1.31 -0.94 15.90
CA CYS A 52 -0.27 -0.42 15.01
C CYS A 52 1.03 -1.25 15.01
N ASN A 53 0.94 -2.54 15.30
CA ASN A 53 2.08 -3.46 15.37
C ASN A 53 2.11 -4.48 14.22
N VAL A 54 3.31 -4.79 13.74
CA VAL A 54 3.56 -6.01 12.95
C VAL A 54 3.65 -7.16 13.95
N LEU A 55 2.75 -8.12 13.84
CA LEU A 55 2.54 -9.16 14.86
C LEU A 55 3.45 -10.36 14.65
N GLU A 56 3.54 -10.83 13.41
CA GLU A 56 4.29 -12.03 13.04
C GLU A 56 4.69 -11.98 11.57
N ILE A 57 5.88 -12.48 11.24
CA ILE A 57 6.35 -12.68 9.86
C ILE A 57 6.80 -14.13 9.75
N ASP A 58 6.07 -14.95 9.00
CA ASP A 58 6.43 -16.33 8.71
C ASP A 58 7.17 -16.39 7.37
N THR A 59 8.47 -16.67 7.42
CA THR A 59 9.32 -16.78 6.23
C THR A 59 9.10 -18.06 5.44
N ASN A 60 8.53 -19.11 6.05
CA ASN A 60 8.29 -20.39 5.39
C ASN A 60 7.05 -20.30 4.51
N SER A 61 5.94 -19.79 5.05
CA SER A 61 4.71 -19.55 4.28
C SER A 61 4.72 -18.23 3.52
N ARG A 62 5.70 -17.36 3.77
CA ARG A 62 5.84 -16.00 3.22
C ARG A 62 4.58 -15.18 3.50
N LYS A 63 4.25 -15.04 4.78
CA LYS A 63 3.09 -14.29 5.23
C LYS A 63 3.45 -13.35 6.36
N VAL A 64 2.71 -12.25 6.46
CA VAL A 64 2.79 -11.32 7.59
C VAL A 64 1.42 -11.15 8.21
N LEU A 65 1.36 -11.25 9.53
CA LEU A 65 0.22 -10.82 10.34
C LEU A 65 0.49 -9.41 10.85
N VAL A 66 -0.43 -8.49 10.57
CA VAL A 66 -0.23 -7.08 10.82
C VAL A 66 -1.52 -6.42 11.31
N GLU A 67 -1.38 -5.47 12.22
CA GLU A 67 -2.50 -4.65 12.70
C GLU A 67 -2.87 -3.52 11.72
N PRO A 68 -4.15 -3.08 11.69
CA PRO A 68 -4.70 -2.18 10.68
C PRO A 68 -3.97 -0.84 10.54
N ASN A 69 -3.45 -0.26 11.63
CA ASN A 69 -2.83 1.06 11.62
C ASN A 69 -1.30 1.01 11.44
N VAL A 70 -0.74 -0.12 11.04
CA VAL A 70 0.67 -0.17 10.62
C VAL A 70 0.82 0.61 9.30
N PRO A 71 1.68 1.64 9.23
CA PRO A 71 1.96 2.34 7.98
C PRO A 71 2.89 1.52 7.07
N MET A 72 2.82 1.77 5.75
CA MET A 72 3.57 1.03 4.74
C MET A 72 5.07 1.04 4.98
N ASP A 73 5.66 2.17 5.40
CA ASP A 73 7.09 2.25 5.70
C ASP A 73 7.52 1.28 6.79
N LYS A 74 6.72 1.14 7.85
CA LYS A 74 6.97 0.19 8.95
C LYS A 74 6.75 -1.24 8.50
N LEU A 75 5.74 -1.52 7.69
CA LEU A 75 5.49 -2.85 7.13
C LEU A 75 6.66 -3.30 6.24
N VAL A 76 7.08 -2.44 5.30
CA VAL A 76 8.22 -2.70 4.41
C VAL A 76 9.51 -2.84 5.21
N ALA A 77 9.79 -1.95 6.16
CA ALA A 77 10.98 -2.04 7.00
C ALA A 77 11.02 -3.32 7.87
N ALA A 78 9.87 -3.83 8.30
CA ALA A 78 9.78 -5.08 9.06
C ALA A 78 10.02 -6.29 8.16
N THR A 79 9.33 -6.38 7.03
CA THR A 79 9.40 -7.51 6.08
C THR A 79 10.75 -7.60 5.38
N LEU A 80 11.38 -6.47 5.02
CA LEU A 80 12.69 -6.44 4.37
C LEU A 80 13.81 -7.06 5.20
N LYS A 81 13.71 -7.03 6.54
CA LYS A 81 14.68 -7.70 7.43
C LYS A 81 14.72 -9.21 7.21
N HIS A 82 13.66 -9.77 6.65
CA HIS A 82 13.52 -11.18 6.30
C HIS A 82 13.72 -11.44 4.81
N GLY A 83 14.15 -10.45 4.02
CA GLY A 83 14.29 -10.57 2.57
C GLY A 83 12.97 -10.68 1.83
N LEU A 84 11.88 -10.15 2.41
CA LEU A 84 10.53 -10.21 1.88
C LEU A 84 9.92 -8.82 1.76
N ILE A 85 8.91 -8.65 0.91
CA ILE A 85 8.06 -7.45 0.81
C ILE A 85 6.61 -7.82 0.51
N PRO A 86 5.63 -6.94 0.81
CA PRO A 86 4.29 -7.06 0.23
C PRO A 86 4.35 -6.95 -1.31
N PRO A 87 3.53 -7.72 -2.06
CA PRO A 87 3.51 -7.65 -3.53
C PRO A 87 3.02 -6.29 -4.05
N VAL A 88 2.13 -5.65 -3.29
CA VAL A 88 1.60 -4.30 -3.56
C VAL A 88 1.90 -3.44 -2.34
N VAL A 89 2.59 -2.33 -2.53
CA VAL A 89 2.96 -1.38 -1.47
C VAL A 89 2.49 -0.02 -1.91
N MET A 90 1.65 0.63 -1.09
CA MET A 90 1.24 1.99 -1.40
C MET A 90 2.40 2.96 -1.34
N GLU A 91 2.52 3.80 -2.37
CA GLU A 91 3.73 4.58 -2.62
C GLU A 91 3.90 5.78 -1.67
N PHE A 92 2.92 6.00 -0.78
CA PHE A 92 3.03 6.93 0.34
C PHE A 92 3.29 6.20 1.66
N PRO A 93 4.47 6.40 2.28
CA PRO A 93 4.90 5.79 3.55
C PRO A 93 3.84 5.70 4.64
N GLY A 94 3.08 6.78 4.86
CA GLY A 94 2.13 6.91 5.97
C GLY A 94 0.75 6.30 5.73
N ILE A 95 0.48 5.72 4.56
CA ILE A 95 -0.77 4.99 4.33
C ILE A 95 -0.75 3.72 5.18
N THR A 96 -1.84 3.48 5.93
CA THR A 96 -1.96 2.31 6.79
C THR A 96 -2.44 1.09 6.02
N VAL A 97 -2.13 -0.12 6.53
CA VAL A 97 -2.58 -1.39 5.94
C VAL A 97 -4.09 -1.41 5.71
N GLU A 98 -4.87 -1.05 6.72
CA GLU A 98 -6.34 -1.01 6.57
C GLU A 98 -6.80 0.10 5.64
N GLY A 99 -6.13 1.26 5.62
CA GLY A 99 -6.43 2.32 4.66
C GLY A 99 -6.25 1.87 3.21
N GLY A 100 -5.22 1.07 2.95
CA GLY A 100 -5.00 0.40 1.66
C GLY A 100 -6.07 -0.65 1.35
N PHE A 101 -6.35 -1.53 2.31
CA PHE A 101 -7.27 -2.65 2.15
C PHE A 101 -8.74 -2.22 2.02
N ALA A 102 -9.18 -1.24 2.80
CA ALA A 102 -10.53 -0.70 2.76
C ALA A 102 -10.78 0.23 1.58
N SER A 103 -9.72 0.63 0.86
CA SER A 103 -9.79 1.36 -0.40
C SER A 103 -9.42 0.46 -1.58
N THR A 104 -9.04 1.04 -2.72
CA THR A 104 -8.59 0.28 -3.88
C THR A 104 -7.12 -0.14 -3.75
N GLY A 105 -6.24 0.69 -3.20
CA GLY A 105 -4.81 0.36 -3.06
C GLY A 105 -4.13 -0.13 -4.36
N GLY A 106 -4.20 0.68 -5.42
CA GLY A 106 -3.62 0.35 -6.73
C GLY A 106 -2.30 1.08 -6.97
N GLU A 107 -1.27 0.35 -7.36
CA GLU A 107 0.11 0.83 -7.41
C GLU A 107 0.86 0.26 -8.64
N SER A 108 2.13 0.62 -8.81
CA SER A 108 2.94 0.23 -9.99
C SER A 108 3.09 -1.28 -10.19
N SER A 109 2.93 -2.12 -9.15
CA SER A 109 2.93 -3.58 -9.28
C SER A 109 1.52 -4.20 -9.48
N SER A 110 0.46 -3.40 -9.42
CA SER A 110 -0.91 -3.91 -9.42
C SER A 110 -1.37 -4.53 -10.73
N PHE A 111 -0.70 -4.23 -11.86
CA PHE A 111 -0.97 -4.93 -13.12
C PHE A 111 -0.67 -6.44 -13.03
N LYS A 112 0.24 -6.83 -12.11
CA LYS A 112 0.70 -8.21 -11.91
C LYS A 112 -0.01 -8.91 -10.76
N TYR A 113 -0.20 -8.21 -9.65
CA TYR A 113 -0.76 -8.79 -8.41
C TYR A 113 -2.21 -8.39 -8.12
N GLY A 114 -2.79 -7.53 -8.96
CA GLY A 114 -4.06 -6.87 -8.66
C GLY A 114 -3.89 -5.74 -7.65
N PHE A 115 -5.02 -5.28 -7.13
CA PHE A 115 -5.08 -4.29 -6.06
C PHE A 115 -4.64 -4.87 -4.71
N PHE A 116 -4.36 -4.01 -3.73
CA PHE A 116 -3.82 -4.44 -2.43
C PHE A 116 -4.68 -5.52 -1.76
N ASP A 117 -6.01 -5.45 -1.88
CA ASP A 117 -6.94 -6.46 -1.38
C ASP A 117 -6.69 -7.87 -1.93
N ARG A 118 -6.16 -7.99 -3.15
CA ARG A 118 -5.84 -9.27 -3.80
C ARG A 118 -4.61 -9.95 -3.21
N THR A 119 -3.80 -9.22 -2.44
CA THR A 119 -2.62 -9.74 -1.73
C THR A 119 -2.94 -10.20 -0.30
N VAL A 120 -4.17 -9.96 0.18
CA VAL A 120 -4.61 -10.36 1.51
C VAL A 120 -5.14 -11.80 1.48
N SER A 121 -4.67 -12.60 2.42
CA SER A 121 -5.09 -14.00 2.61
C SER A 121 -6.27 -14.12 3.58
N SER A 122 -6.29 -13.32 4.65
CA SER A 122 -7.38 -13.29 5.62
C SER A 122 -7.41 -12.00 6.43
N VAL A 123 -8.55 -11.71 7.06
CA VAL A 123 -8.73 -10.60 7.98
C VAL A 123 -9.44 -11.03 9.26
N GLU A 124 -9.00 -10.51 10.39
CA GLU A 124 -9.76 -10.54 11.64
C GLU A 124 -10.57 -9.25 11.78
N MET A 125 -11.83 -9.39 12.18
CA MET A 125 -12.74 -8.26 12.33
C MET A 125 -13.60 -8.36 13.58
N VAL A 126 -13.92 -7.21 14.14
CA VAL A 126 -14.99 -7.03 15.13
C VAL A 126 -16.25 -6.52 14.43
N LEU A 127 -17.31 -7.31 14.43
CA LEU A 127 -18.61 -6.94 13.88
C LEU A 127 -19.35 -5.97 14.82
N ALA A 128 -20.46 -5.39 14.32
CA ALA A 128 -21.23 -4.40 15.07
C ALA A 128 -21.70 -4.91 16.43
N ASP A 129 -22.13 -6.17 16.53
CA ASP A 129 -22.57 -6.82 17.77
C ASP A 129 -21.40 -7.24 18.70
N GLY A 130 -20.17 -6.92 18.32
CA GLY A 130 -18.95 -7.27 19.03
C GLY A 130 -18.57 -8.75 18.93
N GLN A 131 -19.04 -9.47 17.92
CA GLN A 131 -18.46 -10.76 17.55
C GLN A 131 -17.08 -10.54 16.88
N VAL A 132 -16.09 -11.34 17.27
CA VAL A 132 -14.78 -11.39 16.60
C VAL A 132 -14.82 -12.53 15.59
N VAL A 133 -14.60 -12.20 14.31
CA VAL A 133 -14.67 -13.16 13.21
C VAL A 133 -13.40 -13.11 12.39
N THR A 134 -13.04 -14.25 11.78
CA THR A 134 -12.01 -14.31 10.74
C THR A 134 -12.71 -14.49 9.40
N ALA A 135 -12.35 -13.67 8.41
CA ALA A 135 -12.84 -13.78 7.04
C ALA A 135 -11.67 -14.11 6.10
N SER A 136 -11.86 -15.11 5.23
CA SER A 136 -10.94 -15.55 4.18
C SER A 136 -11.76 -16.07 2.99
N LYS A 137 -11.09 -16.56 1.95
CA LYS A 137 -11.75 -17.17 0.79
C LYS A 137 -12.60 -18.40 1.16
N GLU A 138 -12.22 -19.11 2.23
CA GLU A 138 -12.84 -20.36 2.70
C GLU A 138 -13.75 -20.16 3.91
N ARG A 139 -13.65 -19.02 4.62
CA ARG A 139 -14.40 -18.74 5.86
C ARG A 139 -15.01 -17.34 5.81
N ASN A 140 -16.33 -17.21 5.97
CA ASN A 140 -17.04 -15.92 5.84
C ASN A 140 -16.66 -15.19 4.53
N ALA A 141 -16.69 -15.92 3.41
CA ALA A 141 -16.16 -15.43 2.13
C ALA A 141 -16.91 -14.22 1.58
N ASP A 142 -18.21 -14.14 1.82
CA ASP A 142 -19.05 -12.98 1.51
C ASP A 142 -18.56 -11.73 2.23
N LEU A 143 -18.22 -11.84 3.52
CA LEU A 143 -17.60 -10.76 4.28
C LEU A 143 -16.20 -10.44 3.74
N PHE A 144 -15.37 -11.47 3.50
CA PHE A 144 -14.00 -11.29 2.99
C PHE A 144 -13.95 -10.47 1.69
N TYR A 145 -14.82 -10.80 0.72
CA TYR A 145 -14.91 -10.06 -0.54
C TYR A 145 -15.69 -8.75 -0.44
N GLY A 146 -16.54 -8.59 0.58
CA GLY A 146 -17.34 -7.39 0.79
C GLY A 146 -16.62 -6.26 1.54
N VAL A 147 -15.58 -6.57 2.33
CA VAL A 147 -14.86 -5.60 3.16
C VAL A 147 -14.00 -4.62 2.34
N PRO A 148 -13.26 -5.05 1.30
CA PRO A 148 -12.56 -4.11 0.43
C PRO A 148 -13.53 -3.09 -0.18
N GLY A 149 -13.25 -1.81 -0.03
CA GLY A 149 -14.15 -0.73 -0.48
C GLY A 149 -15.36 -0.44 0.42
N ALA A 150 -15.56 -1.18 1.52
CA ALA A 150 -16.65 -0.93 2.46
C ALA A 150 -16.42 0.28 3.37
N LEU A 151 -15.20 0.86 3.38
CA LEU A 151 -14.86 2.06 4.15
C LEU A 151 -15.25 1.96 5.65
N GLY A 152 -15.02 0.79 6.24
CA GLY A 152 -15.30 0.51 7.66
C GLY A 152 -16.77 0.30 8.03
N THR A 153 -17.67 0.14 7.05
CA THR A 153 -19.12 -0.02 7.33
C THR A 153 -19.53 -1.42 7.77
N LEU A 154 -18.77 -2.46 7.39
CA LEU A 154 -19.11 -3.87 7.71
C LEU A 154 -18.51 -4.36 9.03
N GLY A 155 -17.59 -3.60 9.63
CA GLY A 155 -16.95 -3.94 10.90
C GLY A 155 -15.58 -3.28 11.04
N LEU A 156 -14.93 -3.54 12.18
CA LEU A 156 -13.60 -3.03 12.50
C LEU A 156 -12.57 -4.09 12.14
N VAL A 157 -11.74 -3.86 11.14
CA VAL A 157 -10.58 -4.73 10.88
C VAL A 157 -9.59 -4.58 12.02
N THR A 158 -9.17 -5.68 12.63
CA THR A 158 -8.24 -5.70 13.76
C THR A 158 -6.91 -6.35 13.42
N MET A 159 -6.88 -7.26 12.45
CA MET A 159 -5.66 -7.91 11.95
C MET A 159 -5.84 -8.27 10.48
N VAL A 160 -4.76 -8.21 9.71
CA VAL A 160 -4.70 -8.57 8.29
C VAL A 160 -3.54 -9.54 8.09
N GLU A 161 -3.79 -10.62 7.36
CA GLU A 161 -2.76 -11.53 6.86
C GLU A 161 -2.46 -11.22 5.39
N ILE A 162 -1.22 -10.86 5.09
CA ILE A 162 -0.78 -10.47 3.73
C ILE A 162 0.25 -11.48 3.23
N ASP A 163 0.09 -11.91 1.98
CA ASP A 163 1.08 -12.73 1.28
C ASP A 163 2.31 -11.89 0.94
N LEU A 164 3.50 -12.47 1.02
CA LEU A 164 4.78 -11.81 0.76
C LEU A 164 5.50 -12.42 -0.44
N ILE A 165 6.31 -11.60 -1.09
CA ILE A 165 7.22 -12.02 -2.16
C ILE A 165 8.68 -11.78 -1.76
N GLU A 166 9.60 -12.45 -2.45
CA GLU A 166 11.03 -12.22 -2.26
C GLU A 166 11.40 -10.81 -2.66
N ALA A 167 12.14 -10.15 -1.77
CA ALA A 167 12.73 -8.84 -2.04
C ALA A 167 14.04 -8.99 -2.81
N LYS A 168 14.36 -7.97 -3.59
CA LYS A 168 15.69 -7.76 -4.19
C LYS A 168 16.28 -6.45 -3.71
N LYS A 169 17.58 -6.24 -3.95
CA LYS A 169 18.26 -5.04 -3.45
C LYS A 169 17.84 -3.76 -4.18
N PHE A 170 17.62 -3.85 -5.48
CA PHE A 170 17.34 -2.71 -6.35
C PHE A 170 16.15 -2.97 -7.27
N VAL A 171 15.62 -1.91 -7.83
CA VAL A 171 14.75 -1.92 -9.00
C VAL A 171 15.52 -1.30 -10.16
N LYS A 172 15.69 -2.06 -11.23
CA LYS A 172 16.21 -1.58 -12.51
C LYS A 172 15.08 -0.85 -13.22
N THR A 173 15.05 0.46 -13.08
CA THR A 173 13.95 1.31 -13.55
C THR A 173 14.30 1.92 -14.89
N THR A 174 13.40 1.79 -15.86
CA THR A 174 13.56 2.34 -17.19
C THR A 174 12.46 3.33 -17.52
N TYR A 175 12.86 4.51 -17.98
CA TYR A 175 11.99 5.57 -18.45
C TYR A 175 11.93 5.57 -19.98
N HIS A 176 10.71 5.51 -20.52
CA HIS A 176 10.43 5.53 -21.95
C HIS A 176 9.76 6.86 -22.30
N SER A 177 10.56 7.82 -22.78
CA SER A 177 10.07 9.16 -23.13
C SER A 177 9.13 9.10 -24.33
N ARG A 178 7.95 9.72 -24.24
CA ARG A 178 6.95 9.75 -25.31
C ARG A 178 6.33 11.13 -25.45
N PRO A 179 6.17 11.65 -26.68
CA PRO A 179 5.66 12.99 -26.91
C PRO A 179 4.13 13.09 -26.84
N THR A 180 3.37 12.03 -26.60
CA THR A 180 1.90 12.13 -26.53
C THR A 180 1.32 11.19 -25.50
N VAL A 181 0.18 11.57 -24.90
CA VAL A 181 -0.59 10.71 -23.99
C VAL A 181 -0.88 9.34 -24.62
N LYS A 182 -1.31 9.32 -25.89
CA LYS A 182 -1.63 8.09 -26.61
C LYS A 182 -0.44 7.12 -26.64
N GLN A 183 0.73 7.61 -27.04
CA GLN A 183 1.93 6.77 -27.12
C GLN A 183 2.43 6.34 -25.74
N THR A 184 2.31 7.19 -24.71
CA THR A 184 2.64 6.79 -23.33
C THR A 184 1.74 5.65 -22.86
N VAL A 185 0.42 5.75 -23.07
CA VAL A 185 -0.55 4.71 -22.72
C VAL A 185 -0.31 3.41 -23.47
N GLU A 186 0.00 3.48 -24.77
CA GLU A 186 0.35 2.29 -25.58
C GLU A 186 1.57 1.56 -25.01
N VAL A 187 2.60 2.28 -24.56
CA VAL A 187 3.77 1.67 -23.91
C VAL A 187 3.39 1.06 -22.56
N VAL A 188 2.64 1.77 -21.71
CA VAL A 188 2.18 1.23 -20.43
C VAL A 188 1.40 -0.06 -20.62
N GLN A 189 0.42 -0.10 -21.54
CA GLN A 189 -0.38 -1.30 -21.83
C GLN A 189 0.47 -2.47 -22.33
N LYS A 190 1.42 -2.19 -23.23
CA LYS A 190 2.36 -3.20 -23.74
C LYS A 190 3.22 -3.76 -22.61
N GLU A 191 3.79 -2.89 -21.78
CA GLU A 191 4.72 -3.28 -20.73
C GLU A 191 4.01 -3.94 -19.52
N SER A 192 2.74 -3.60 -19.26
CA SER A 192 1.89 -4.35 -18.32
C SER A 192 1.63 -5.80 -18.77
N SER A 193 1.73 -6.09 -20.07
CA SER A 193 1.59 -7.46 -20.58
C SER A 193 2.91 -8.24 -20.50
N ASN A 194 4.02 -7.57 -20.21
CA ASN A 194 5.35 -8.18 -20.12
C ASN A 194 5.62 -8.70 -18.71
N GLN A 195 5.70 -10.03 -18.58
CA GLN A 195 5.89 -10.73 -17.30
C GLN A 195 7.26 -10.50 -16.66
N SER A 196 8.25 -10.00 -17.42
CA SER A 196 9.56 -9.66 -16.85
C SER A 196 9.49 -8.43 -15.95
N ASN A 197 8.54 -7.53 -16.19
CA ASN A 197 8.35 -6.35 -15.35
C ASN A 197 7.73 -6.75 -14.01
N ASP A 198 8.24 -6.14 -12.94
CA ASP A 198 7.62 -6.17 -11.61
C ASP A 198 6.80 -4.90 -11.34
N TYR A 199 7.17 -3.80 -12.00
CA TYR A 199 6.52 -2.51 -11.86
C TYR A 199 6.29 -1.85 -13.23
N VAL A 200 5.12 -1.26 -13.41
CA VAL A 200 4.77 -0.44 -14.57
C VAL A 200 3.96 0.77 -14.10
N ASP A 201 4.38 1.94 -14.53
CA ASP A 201 3.79 3.23 -14.17
C ASP A 201 3.89 4.21 -15.35
N GLY A 202 3.25 5.37 -15.27
CA GLY A 202 3.34 6.39 -16.30
C GLY A 202 3.02 7.79 -15.79
N ILE A 203 3.82 8.77 -16.20
CA ILE A 203 3.63 10.17 -15.86
C ILE A 203 3.40 10.99 -17.14
N MET A 204 2.40 11.86 -17.11
CA MET A 204 2.22 12.89 -18.13
C MET A 204 2.61 14.24 -17.54
N PHE A 205 3.60 14.90 -18.14
CA PHE A 205 4.09 16.21 -17.71
C PHE A 205 3.42 17.35 -18.46
N SER A 206 3.08 17.13 -19.72
CA SER A 206 2.35 18.06 -20.58
C SER A 206 1.62 17.30 -21.69
N LYS A 207 0.92 18.02 -22.58
CA LYS A 207 0.26 17.41 -23.75
C LYS A 207 1.25 16.73 -24.71
N ASP A 208 2.49 17.22 -24.71
CA ASP A 208 3.56 16.85 -25.62
C ASP A 208 4.76 16.17 -24.94
N HIS A 209 4.65 15.82 -23.65
CA HIS A 209 5.72 15.18 -22.90
C HIS A 209 5.16 14.26 -21.82
N GLY A 210 5.41 12.96 -21.97
CA GLY A 210 5.15 11.94 -20.97
C GLY A 210 6.26 10.90 -20.92
N ALA A 211 6.19 10.04 -19.90
CA ALA A 211 7.11 8.94 -19.72
C ALA A 211 6.36 7.71 -19.21
N ALA A 212 6.50 6.59 -19.89
CA ALA A 212 6.16 5.29 -19.31
C ALA A 212 7.36 4.79 -18.50
N ILE A 213 7.11 4.12 -17.39
CA ILE A 213 8.12 3.70 -16.43
C ILE A 213 7.97 2.20 -16.24
N THR A 214 9.05 1.44 -16.39
CA THR A 214 9.08 0.01 -16.09
C THR A 214 10.14 -0.29 -15.05
N GLY A 215 9.93 -1.30 -14.21
CA GLY A 215 10.86 -1.71 -13.16
C GLY A 215 10.98 -3.21 -13.06
N GLU A 216 12.21 -3.70 -12.94
CA GLU A 216 12.53 -5.11 -12.68
C GLU A 216 13.34 -5.21 -11.38
N MET A 217 12.89 -6.01 -10.42
CA MET A 217 13.62 -6.24 -9.18
C MET A 217 14.93 -7.02 -9.46
N THR A 218 16.05 -6.56 -8.90
CA THR A 218 17.37 -7.14 -9.18
C THR A 218 18.33 -7.06 -8.01
N ASP A 219 19.22 -8.06 -7.92
CA ASP A 219 20.37 -8.08 -7.00
C ASP A 219 21.66 -7.56 -7.65
N GLU A 220 21.61 -7.18 -8.94
CA GLU A 220 22.71 -6.53 -9.65
C GLU A 220 23.11 -5.25 -8.92
N THR A 221 24.40 -5.13 -8.60
CA THR A 221 24.92 -3.96 -7.88
C THR A 221 25.38 -2.92 -8.91
N PRO A 222 24.72 -1.74 -8.97
CA PRO A 222 25.07 -0.73 -9.95
C PRO A 222 26.35 0.02 -9.56
N ILE A 223 26.99 0.67 -10.53
CA ILE A 223 28.09 1.61 -10.26
C ILE A 223 27.56 2.80 -9.43
N ARG A 224 26.34 3.25 -9.73
CA ARG A 224 25.65 4.34 -9.03
C ARG A 224 24.17 4.00 -8.92
N ALA A 225 23.61 4.17 -7.73
CA ALA A 225 22.17 4.10 -7.49
C ALA A 225 21.59 5.52 -7.39
N GLN A 226 20.36 5.69 -7.88
CA GLN A 226 19.58 6.93 -7.73
C GLN A 226 18.66 6.81 -6.51
N THR A 227 18.63 7.85 -5.68
CA THR A 227 17.80 7.94 -4.47
C THR A 227 16.88 9.15 -4.55
N PHE A 228 15.80 9.16 -3.75
CA PHE A 228 14.79 10.22 -3.75
C PHE A 228 14.42 10.69 -2.34
N SER A 229 14.79 9.95 -1.30
CA SER A 229 14.37 10.21 0.08
C SER A 229 15.18 11.29 0.81
N HIS A 230 16.45 11.52 0.46
CA HIS A 230 17.27 12.51 1.16
C HIS A 230 16.87 13.94 0.82
N ALA A 231 17.07 14.88 1.75
CA ALA A 231 16.70 16.29 1.55
C ALA A 231 17.33 16.92 0.28
N THR A 232 18.53 16.47 -0.10
CA THR A 232 19.26 16.91 -1.29
C THR A 232 18.88 16.17 -2.57
N ASP A 233 18.14 15.07 -2.46
CA ASP A 233 17.73 14.30 -3.64
C ASP A 233 16.66 15.06 -4.43
N PRO A 234 16.59 14.88 -5.75
CA PRO A 234 15.53 15.47 -6.57
C PRO A 234 14.18 14.83 -6.21
N TRP A 235 13.09 15.53 -6.53
CA TRP A 235 11.77 14.90 -6.50
C TRP A 235 11.64 13.95 -7.69
N PHE A 236 11.08 12.76 -7.46
CA PHE A 236 11.06 11.71 -8.48
C PHE A 236 10.47 12.17 -9.81
N TYR A 237 9.29 12.80 -9.81
CA TYR A 237 8.65 13.22 -11.07
C TYR A 237 9.45 14.32 -11.81
N LEU A 238 10.11 15.25 -11.09
CA LEU A 238 10.98 16.26 -11.70
C LEU A 238 12.23 15.63 -12.30
N HIS A 239 12.85 14.69 -11.58
CA HIS A 239 13.97 13.90 -12.09
C HIS A 239 13.60 13.19 -13.39
N VAL A 240 12.46 12.48 -13.41
CA VAL A 240 11.97 11.80 -14.61
C VAL A 240 11.69 12.81 -15.74
N GLN A 241 11.09 13.97 -15.44
CA GLN A 241 10.84 15.02 -16.42
C GLN A 241 12.15 15.50 -17.06
N ASP A 242 13.16 15.82 -16.26
CA ASP A 242 14.42 16.38 -16.73
C ASP A 242 15.22 15.37 -17.56
N ILE A 243 15.39 14.14 -17.07
CA ILE A 243 16.15 13.11 -17.80
C ILE A 243 15.48 12.72 -19.11
N THR A 244 14.14 12.66 -19.17
CA THR A 244 13.41 12.25 -20.38
C THR A 244 13.32 13.35 -21.43
N ARG A 245 13.57 14.62 -21.05
CA ARG A 245 13.83 15.73 -22.00
C ARG A 245 15.22 15.64 -22.60
N LEU A 246 16.22 15.31 -21.79
CA LEU A 246 17.61 15.20 -22.23
C LEU A 246 17.84 13.95 -23.10
N ILE A 247 17.19 12.84 -22.76
CA ILE A 247 17.33 11.55 -23.44
C ILE A 247 15.92 11.12 -23.93
N PRO A 248 15.55 11.49 -25.17
CA PRO A 248 14.18 11.32 -25.69
C PRO A 248 13.83 9.87 -26.07
N SER A 249 14.70 8.90 -25.80
CA SER A 249 14.48 7.49 -26.17
C SER A 249 14.14 6.62 -24.95
N LYS A 250 15.16 6.05 -24.32
CA LYS A 250 15.07 5.11 -23.22
C LYS A 250 16.30 5.30 -22.33
N ILE A 251 16.10 5.47 -21.03
CA ILE A 251 17.17 5.54 -20.03
C ILE A 251 16.85 4.59 -18.88
N THR A 252 17.86 3.87 -18.40
CA THR A 252 17.73 2.91 -17.29
C THR A 252 18.64 3.32 -16.15
N GLU A 253 18.10 3.33 -14.94
CA GLU A 253 18.81 3.59 -13.69
C GLU A 253 18.50 2.48 -12.68
N PHE A 254 19.27 2.43 -11.60
CA PHE A 254 19.04 1.49 -10.51
C PHE A 254 18.65 2.27 -9.26
N ILE A 255 17.51 1.92 -8.67
CA ILE A 255 16.96 2.58 -7.48
C ILE A 255 16.93 1.54 -6.36
N PRO A 256 17.42 1.82 -5.15
CA PRO A 256 17.27 0.89 -4.03
C PRO A 256 15.78 0.54 -3.82
N LEU A 257 15.46 -0.71 -3.52
CA LEU A 257 14.06 -1.16 -3.51
C LEU A 257 13.15 -0.28 -2.64
N ALA A 258 13.56 0.03 -1.40
CA ALA A 258 12.78 0.89 -0.51
C ALA A 258 12.62 2.33 -1.05
N GLU A 259 13.63 2.87 -1.74
CA GLU A 259 13.54 4.18 -2.41
C GLU A 259 12.54 4.15 -3.56
N TYR A 260 12.50 3.05 -4.33
CA TYR A 260 11.54 2.90 -5.43
C TYR A 260 10.10 2.81 -4.91
N LEU A 261 9.88 2.02 -3.86
CA LEU A 261 8.55 1.83 -3.27
C LEU A 261 7.97 3.15 -2.73
N PHE A 262 8.80 4.08 -2.26
CA PHE A 262 8.35 5.37 -1.70
C PHE A 262 8.78 6.59 -2.52
N ARG A 263 9.07 6.40 -3.81
CA ARG A 263 9.64 7.44 -4.68
C ARG A 263 8.77 8.71 -4.79
N TYR A 264 7.46 8.61 -4.58
CA TYR A 264 6.53 9.74 -4.64
C TYR A 264 6.27 10.44 -3.31
N ASP A 265 6.84 9.94 -2.20
CA ASP A 265 6.64 10.54 -0.87
C ASP A 265 6.93 12.05 -0.88
N ARG A 266 8.01 12.44 -1.58
CA ARG A 266 8.33 13.84 -1.85
C ARG A 266 7.68 14.29 -3.15
N GLY A 267 6.70 15.18 -3.04
CA GLY A 267 6.10 15.87 -4.18
C GLY A 267 4.79 15.27 -4.69
N GLY A 268 4.32 14.13 -4.16
CA GLY A 268 3.11 13.45 -4.65
C GLY A 268 1.80 14.26 -4.61
N PHE A 269 1.70 15.31 -3.78
CA PHE A 269 0.55 16.23 -3.74
C PHE A 269 0.76 17.53 -4.55
N TRP A 270 1.92 17.68 -5.18
CA TRP A 270 2.33 18.86 -5.94
C TRP A 270 2.50 18.56 -7.45
N VAL A 271 2.00 17.40 -7.88
CA VAL A 271 1.96 16.91 -9.28
C VAL A 271 0.70 17.40 -9.98
#